data_AF-A0A2V9XWW5-F1
#
_entry.id   AF-A0A2V9XWW5-F1
#
_cell.length_a   1.000
_cell.length_b   1.000
_cell.length_c   1.000
_cell.angle_alpha   90.00
_cell.angle_beta   90.00
_cell.angle_gamma   90.00
#
_symmetry.space_group_name_H-M   'P 1'
#
loop_
_entity.id
_entity.type
_entity.pdbx_description
1 polymer ?
#
loop_
_entity_poly.entity_id
_entity_poly.type
_entity_poly.pdbx_seq_one_letter_code
_entity_poly.pdbx_strand_id
1 'polypeptide(L)'
;MSTPSPSRITFVLLAVAVCVLLALPALADSQARIVRLSDVQGSVQIDKNTGLGFEEAFINLPITQGTQLKTGDRGRAEVEFEDGSSMRLTPNTTIQFNKLGLSDDGKRISEINLVQGMAYVNWLGKDDVSLNFSHETISLNHAAHFRVDTSAQVADLAVFKGNVDVEGPSGKLAIEKKKSATFDVADNDKSNLSNKIQEAPLDSWDKEATSYHDQYAKNNNSPYGYGASDLNYYGAYQNVPGYGTMWQPYFTGVGWDPFMNGAWGFYPGYGYMFASAYPWGWMPYRYGNWMFVPNMGWMWQPGMWNSWVNVPRYTPTTLTRVTALTPPTAGTVRTVTVGRVSTTSPMMASRSVTAGSAGMGIPRGSVNNLNHLNHQVARTGSAEMRPAPQFGATPAARSQSSASRSQSSGGYAPSRGSSMPSSAGHSAPVGHTSSGGPVHH
;
A
#
# COMPACT_ATOMS: atom_id res chain seq x y z
N MET A 1 -25.79 -36.50 -60.79
CA MET A 1 -24.76 -35.53 -60.40
C MET A 1 -24.19 -35.97 -59.07
N SER A 2 -23.00 -36.57 -59.07
CA SER A 2 -22.35 -37.08 -57.86
C SER A 2 -21.48 -35.98 -57.27
N THR A 3 -21.71 -35.63 -56.01
CA THR A 3 -20.90 -34.68 -55.24
C THR A 3 -19.53 -35.29 -54.93
N PRO A 4 -18.41 -34.54 -55.09
CA PRO A 4 -17.09 -35.08 -54.77
C PRO A 4 -16.90 -35.19 -53.25
N SER A 5 -16.42 -36.36 -52.81
CA SER A 5 -15.98 -36.61 -51.44
C SER A 5 -14.70 -35.80 -51.14
N PRO A 6 -14.62 -35.06 -50.03
CA PRO A 6 -13.42 -34.31 -49.70
C PRO A 6 -12.23 -35.25 -49.50
N SER A 7 -11.12 -34.92 -50.15
CA SER A 7 -9.89 -35.70 -50.08
C SER A 7 -9.36 -35.77 -48.64
N ARG A 8 -8.63 -36.86 -48.30
CA ARG A 8 -7.99 -37.01 -46.97
C ARG A 8 -7.12 -35.80 -46.60
N ILE A 9 -6.56 -35.10 -47.59
CA ILE A 9 -5.74 -33.89 -47.43
C ILE A 9 -6.59 -32.72 -46.89
N THR A 10 -7.84 -32.59 -47.36
CA THR A 10 -8.78 -31.55 -46.90
C THR A 10 -9.15 -31.76 -45.42
N PHE A 11 -9.36 -33.01 -45.00
CA PHE A 11 -9.63 -33.32 -43.59
C PHE A 11 -8.43 -33.05 -42.68
N VAL A 12 -7.21 -33.37 -43.13
CA VAL A 12 -5.98 -33.08 -42.37
C VAL A 12 -5.75 -31.57 -42.25
N LEU A 13 -5.94 -30.80 -43.32
CA LEU A 13 -5.81 -29.34 -43.28
C LEU A 13 -6.86 -28.69 -42.37
N LEU A 14 -8.11 -29.19 -42.37
CA LEU A 14 -9.15 -28.68 -41.48
C LEU A 14 -8.86 -29.02 -40.00
N ALA A 15 -8.36 -30.22 -39.72
CA ALA A 15 -7.96 -30.63 -38.37
C ALA A 15 -6.77 -29.83 -37.85
N VAL A 16 -5.77 -29.56 -38.70
CA VAL A 16 -4.63 -28.69 -38.35
C VAL A 16 -5.10 -27.25 -38.12
N ALA A 17 -5.98 -26.71 -38.97
CA ALA A 17 -6.54 -25.37 -38.79
C ALA A 17 -7.36 -25.25 -37.48
N VAL A 18 -8.16 -26.27 -37.14
CA VAL A 18 -8.90 -26.34 -35.87
C VAL A 18 -7.95 -26.47 -34.69
N CYS A 19 -6.90 -27.30 -34.76
CA CYS A 19 -5.88 -27.39 -33.72
C CYS A 19 -5.09 -26.07 -33.53
N VAL A 20 -4.77 -25.36 -34.62
CA VAL A 20 -4.13 -24.04 -34.57
C VAL A 20 -5.08 -23.02 -33.95
N LEU A 21 -6.35 -22.98 -34.36
CA LEU A 21 -7.37 -22.10 -33.78
C LEU A 21 -7.67 -22.39 -32.30
N LEU A 22 -7.58 -23.65 -31.86
CA LEU A 22 -7.74 -24.06 -30.47
C LEU A 22 -6.45 -23.88 -29.64
N ALA A 23 -5.28 -23.72 -30.27
CA ALA A 23 -4.01 -23.45 -29.60
C ALA A 23 -3.72 -21.95 -29.42
N LEU A 24 -4.35 -21.06 -30.22
CA LEU A 24 -4.21 -19.61 -30.07
C LEU A 24 -4.61 -19.05 -28.69
N PRO A 25 -5.66 -19.54 -28.00
CA PRO A 25 -5.98 -19.10 -26.64
C PRO A 25 -4.95 -19.60 -25.60
N ALA A 26 -4.33 -20.77 -25.84
CA ALA A 26 -3.37 -21.37 -24.92
C ALA A 26 -1.98 -20.72 -24.99
N LEU A 27 -1.61 -20.14 -26.14
CA LEU A 27 -0.38 -19.34 -26.28
C LEU A 27 -0.51 -17.93 -25.67
N ALA A 28 -1.73 -17.39 -25.61
CA ALA A 28 -2.01 -16.12 -24.94
C ALA A 28 -1.97 -16.22 -23.40
N ASP A 29 -2.09 -17.43 -22.84
CA ASP A 29 -2.08 -17.68 -21.39
C ASP A 29 -0.67 -17.60 -20.77
N SER A 30 0.39 -17.54 -21.58
CA SER A 30 1.78 -17.66 -21.12
C SER A 30 2.43 -16.38 -20.61
N GLN A 31 1.77 -15.22 -20.70
CA GLN A 31 2.40 -13.91 -20.35
C GLN A 31 1.59 -13.05 -19.39
N ALA A 32 0.56 -13.62 -18.78
CA ALA A 32 -0.34 -12.93 -17.88
C ALA A 32 0.36 -12.55 -16.56
N ARG A 33 0.99 -11.37 -16.51
CA ARG A 33 1.65 -10.84 -15.31
C ARG A 33 0.67 -10.00 -14.49
N ILE A 34 0.55 -10.31 -13.19
CA ILE A 34 -0.40 -9.67 -12.29
C ILE A 34 0.32 -9.25 -11.02
N VAL A 35 0.20 -7.97 -10.67
CA VAL A 35 0.67 -7.41 -9.38
C VAL A 35 -0.52 -7.07 -8.49
N ARG A 36 -0.29 -6.71 -7.23
CA ARG A 36 -1.40 -6.49 -6.27
C ARG A 36 -1.42 -5.08 -5.71
N LEU A 37 -2.63 -4.63 -5.41
CA LEU A 37 -2.86 -3.50 -4.51
C LEU A 37 -2.72 -3.99 -3.05
N SER A 38 -1.60 -3.73 -2.39
CA SER A 38 -1.22 -4.28 -1.08
C SER A 38 -1.66 -3.44 0.12
N ASP A 39 -1.87 -2.13 -0.06
CA ASP A 39 -2.44 -1.24 0.95
C ASP A 39 -3.34 -0.20 0.28
N VAL A 40 -4.47 0.12 0.91
CA VAL A 40 -5.43 1.13 0.44
C VAL A 40 -5.96 1.90 1.63
N GLN A 41 -5.80 3.23 1.60
CA GLN A 41 -6.38 4.11 2.61
C GLN A 41 -6.93 5.39 1.97
N GLY A 42 -8.05 5.88 2.52
CA GLY A 42 -8.79 6.99 1.91
C GLY A 42 -9.37 6.62 0.54
N SER A 43 -9.60 7.62 -0.30
CA SER A 43 -10.17 7.43 -1.63
C SER A 43 -9.09 6.96 -2.61
N VAL A 44 -9.24 5.75 -3.13
CA VAL A 44 -8.40 5.17 -4.16
C VAL A 44 -9.31 4.56 -5.21
N GLN A 45 -9.04 4.86 -6.47
CA GLN A 45 -9.83 4.39 -7.59
C GLN A 45 -8.96 3.61 -8.55
N ILE A 46 -9.56 2.61 -9.19
CA ILE A 46 -8.94 1.74 -10.17
C ILE A 46 -9.76 1.77 -11.46
N ASP A 47 -9.09 1.95 -12.59
CA ASP A 47 -9.63 1.61 -13.91
C ASP A 47 -8.93 0.34 -14.39
N LYS A 48 -9.71 -0.74 -14.52
CA LYS A 48 -9.22 -2.06 -14.96
C LYS A 48 -9.20 -2.20 -16.49
N ASN A 49 -9.26 -1.07 -17.22
CA ASN A 49 -9.34 -1.00 -18.67
C ASN A 49 -10.56 -1.74 -19.25
N THR A 50 -11.69 -1.71 -18.54
CA THR A 50 -12.94 -2.35 -18.97
C THR A 50 -13.77 -1.50 -19.94
N GLY A 51 -13.33 -0.27 -20.20
CA GLY A 51 -14.10 0.75 -20.94
C GLY A 51 -15.14 1.49 -20.09
N LEU A 52 -15.24 1.19 -18.79
CA LEU A 52 -16.19 1.83 -17.88
C LEU A 52 -15.58 2.93 -16.99
N GLY A 53 -14.29 3.18 -17.11
CA GLY A 53 -13.57 4.14 -16.27
C GLY A 53 -13.38 3.66 -14.83
N PHE A 54 -12.98 4.60 -13.98
CA PHE A 54 -12.65 4.38 -12.59
C PHE A 54 -13.81 3.84 -11.74
N GLU A 55 -13.49 2.97 -10.80
CA GLU A 55 -14.32 2.51 -9.69
C GLU A 55 -13.51 2.49 -8.38
N GLU A 56 -14.19 2.38 -7.24
CA GLU A 56 -13.50 2.32 -5.94
C GLU A 56 -12.61 1.07 -5.82
N ALA A 57 -11.39 1.29 -5.36
CA ALA A 57 -10.41 0.24 -5.14
C ALA A 57 -10.40 -0.21 -3.68
N PHE A 58 -10.03 -1.47 -3.44
CA PHE A 58 -9.75 -1.99 -2.11
C PHE A 58 -8.56 -2.96 -2.18
N ILE A 59 -8.03 -3.33 -1.02
CA ILE A 59 -6.87 -4.21 -0.90
C ILE A 59 -7.03 -5.54 -1.65
N ASN A 60 -5.92 -6.10 -2.11
CA ASN A 60 -5.77 -7.34 -2.89
C ASN A 60 -6.43 -7.35 -4.27
N LEU A 61 -6.95 -6.20 -4.75
CA LEU A 61 -7.34 -6.12 -6.15
C LEU A 61 -6.13 -6.41 -7.05
N PRO A 62 -6.27 -7.36 -8.00
CA PRO A 62 -5.31 -7.54 -9.08
C PRO A 62 -5.12 -6.26 -9.88
N ILE A 63 -3.88 -5.99 -10.27
CA ILE A 63 -3.47 -4.96 -11.22
C ILE A 63 -2.87 -5.68 -12.42
N THR A 64 -3.55 -5.53 -13.56
CA THR A 64 -3.15 -6.10 -14.85
C THR A 64 -2.62 -5.02 -15.78
N GLN A 65 -1.99 -5.42 -16.88
CA GLN A 65 -1.61 -4.48 -17.94
C GLN A 65 -2.81 -3.60 -18.36
N GLY A 66 -2.54 -2.31 -18.60
CA GLY A 66 -3.53 -1.29 -18.93
C GLY A 66 -4.28 -0.69 -17.73
N THR A 67 -4.06 -1.20 -16.52
CA THR A 67 -4.71 -0.67 -15.31
C THR A 67 -4.23 0.74 -15.01
N GLN A 68 -5.13 1.60 -14.53
CA GLN A 68 -4.80 2.90 -13.95
C GLN A 68 -5.22 2.97 -12.49
N LEU A 69 -4.42 3.63 -11.66
CA LEU A 69 -4.76 3.92 -10.27
C LEU A 69 -4.76 5.43 -10.05
N LYS A 70 -5.72 5.90 -9.25
CA LYS A 70 -5.84 7.29 -8.85
C LYS A 70 -6.10 7.38 -7.35
N THR A 71 -5.33 8.21 -6.65
CA THR A 71 -5.56 8.54 -5.24
C THR A 71 -6.20 9.92 -5.13
N GLY A 72 -7.15 10.08 -4.21
CA GLY A 72 -7.73 11.38 -3.86
C GLY A 72 -6.84 12.21 -2.93
N ASP A 73 -7.38 13.34 -2.45
CA ASP A 73 -6.73 14.30 -1.55
C ASP A 73 -6.30 13.71 -0.18
N ARG A 74 -6.97 12.64 0.25
CA ARG A 74 -6.67 11.86 1.45
C ARG A 74 -6.39 10.39 1.12
N GLY A 75 -6.18 10.09 -0.16
CA GLY A 75 -5.93 8.74 -0.67
C GLY A 75 -4.46 8.36 -0.62
N ARG A 76 -4.16 7.13 -0.27
CA ARG A 76 -2.84 6.52 -0.49
C ARG A 76 -3.00 5.05 -0.82
N ALA A 77 -2.06 4.53 -1.59
CA ALA A 77 -2.05 3.14 -1.98
C ALA A 77 -0.63 2.59 -2.03
N GLU A 78 -0.49 1.29 -1.87
CA GLU A 78 0.73 0.57 -2.20
C GLU A 78 0.42 -0.50 -3.23
N VAL A 79 1.26 -0.58 -4.24
CA VAL A 79 1.33 -1.66 -5.22
C VAL A 79 2.55 -2.50 -4.90
N GLU A 80 2.37 -3.81 -4.78
CA GLU A 80 3.44 -4.76 -4.54
C GLU A 80 3.59 -5.72 -5.73
N PHE A 81 4.82 -5.82 -6.20
CA PHE A 81 5.24 -6.65 -7.32
C PHE A 81 5.67 -8.03 -6.84
N GLU A 82 5.70 -8.99 -7.76
CA GLU A 82 5.89 -10.41 -7.48
C GLU A 82 7.23 -10.73 -6.81
N ASP A 83 8.25 -9.91 -7.03
CA ASP A 83 9.58 -10.07 -6.42
C ASP A 83 9.71 -9.48 -5.01
N GLY A 84 8.69 -8.72 -4.57
CA GLY A 84 8.66 -7.96 -3.31
C GLY A 84 8.98 -6.46 -3.49
N SER A 85 9.25 -6.00 -4.71
CA SER A 85 9.34 -4.57 -5.00
C SER A 85 8.00 -3.88 -4.73
N SER A 86 8.03 -2.60 -4.41
CA SER A 86 6.82 -1.83 -4.09
C SER A 86 6.84 -0.42 -4.66
N MET A 87 5.65 0.06 -5.03
CA MET A 87 5.39 1.43 -5.43
C MET A 87 4.27 2.01 -4.57
N ARG A 88 4.52 3.12 -3.90
CA ARG A 88 3.59 3.77 -2.97
C ARG A 88 3.12 5.09 -3.53
N LEU A 89 1.82 5.24 -3.68
CA LEU A 89 1.16 6.41 -4.21
C LEU A 89 0.72 7.31 -3.05
N THR A 90 1.10 8.58 -3.10
CA THR A 90 0.66 9.60 -2.15
C THR A 90 -0.71 10.16 -2.54
N PRO A 91 -1.29 11.13 -1.80
CA PRO A 91 -2.48 11.83 -2.24
C PRO A 91 -2.31 12.52 -3.60
N ASN A 92 -3.42 12.62 -4.34
CA ASN A 92 -3.51 13.27 -5.67
C ASN A 92 -2.55 12.70 -6.73
N THR A 93 -2.28 11.40 -6.65
CA THR A 93 -1.36 10.70 -7.55
C THR A 93 -2.14 9.89 -8.58
N THR A 94 -1.70 9.90 -9.84
CA THR A 94 -2.25 9.05 -10.90
C THR A 94 -1.13 8.28 -11.57
N ILE A 95 -1.27 6.95 -11.65
CA ILE A 95 -0.31 6.07 -12.31
C ILE A 95 -1.00 5.14 -13.32
N GLN A 96 -0.25 4.72 -14.32
CA GLN A 96 -0.71 3.80 -15.36
C GLN A 96 0.29 2.64 -15.51
N PHE A 97 -0.23 1.42 -15.60
CA PHE A 97 0.55 0.21 -15.81
C PHE A 97 0.49 -0.17 -17.28
N ASN A 98 1.24 0.54 -18.12
CA ASN A 98 1.19 0.42 -19.58
C ASN A 98 1.60 -0.98 -20.05
N LYS A 99 2.58 -1.58 -19.38
CA LYS A 99 3.04 -2.94 -19.65
C LYS A 99 3.32 -3.69 -18.36
N LEU A 100 2.78 -4.90 -18.27
CA LEU A 100 3.14 -5.89 -17.27
C LEU A 100 3.25 -7.21 -18.01
N GLY A 101 4.48 -7.67 -18.27
CA GLY A 101 4.72 -8.86 -19.07
C GLY A 101 6.09 -9.47 -18.85
N LEU A 102 6.49 -10.32 -19.80
CA LEU A 102 7.79 -10.98 -19.84
C LEU A 102 8.56 -10.54 -21.09
N SER A 103 9.87 -10.41 -20.99
CA SER A 103 10.78 -10.34 -22.14
C SER A 103 10.91 -11.70 -22.83
N ASP A 104 11.58 -11.70 -23.99
CA ASP A 104 11.91 -12.90 -24.75
C ASP A 104 12.76 -13.91 -23.98
N ASP A 105 13.57 -13.45 -23.02
CA ASP A 105 14.37 -14.30 -22.11
C ASP A 105 13.61 -14.71 -20.83
N GLY A 106 12.34 -14.35 -20.71
CA GLY A 106 11.47 -14.71 -19.59
C GLY A 106 11.61 -13.85 -18.34
N LYS A 107 12.41 -12.78 -18.37
CA LYS A 107 12.48 -11.80 -17.27
C LYS A 107 11.22 -10.95 -17.22
N ARG A 108 10.77 -10.54 -16.03
CA ARG A 108 9.58 -9.67 -15.95
C ARG A 108 9.96 -8.25 -16.32
N ILE A 109 9.10 -7.62 -17.13
CA ILE A 109 9.20 -6.21 -17.52
C ILE A 109 7.95 -5.47 -17.03
N SER A 110 8.17 -4.31 -16.44
CA SER A 110 7.15 -3.30 -16.13
C SER A 110 7.42 -2.02 -16.91
N GLU A 111 6.41 -1.47 -17.57
CA GLU A 111 6.43 -0.08 -18.05
C GLU A 111 5.30 0.68 -17.34
N ILE A 112 5.68 1.66 -16.52
CA ILE A 112 4.79 2.39 -15.63
C ILE A 112 4.89 3.87 -15.97
N ASN A 113 3.77 4.56 -15.97
CA ASN A 113 3.71 6.01 -16.16
C ASN A 113 3.17 6.68 -14.90
N LEU A 114 3.96 7.53 -14.25
CA LEU A 114 3.51 8.45 -13.22
C LEU A 114 3.02 9.72 -13.90
N VAL A 115 1.70 9.85 -14.03
CA VAL A 115 1.06 10.93 -14.79
C VAL A 115 1.12 12.25 -14.03
N GLN A 116 0.86 12.20 -12.73
CA GLN A 116 0.91 13.35 -11.83
C GLN A 116 0.99 12.89 -10.37
N GLY A 117 1.46 13.78 -9.51
CA GLY A 117 1.60 13.58 -8.07
C GLY A 117 2.90 12.86 -7.71
N MET A 118 2.94 12.33 -6.50
CA MET A 118 4.14 11.74 -5.93
C MET A 118 4.01 10.23 -5.72
N ALA A 119 5.11 9.53 -5.97
CA ALA A 119 5.25 8.12 -5.69
C ALA A 119 6.63 7.79 -5.12
N TYR A 120 6.66 6.84 -4.18
CA TYR A 120 7.89 6.19 -3.73
C TYR A 120 8.02 4.85 -4.43
N VAL A 121 9.25 4.50 -4.81
CA VAL A 121 9.56 3.23 -5.46
C VAL A 121 10.70 2.57 -4.69
N ASN A 122 10.44 1.41 -4.10
CA ASN A 122 11.45 0.53 -3.54
C ASN A 122 11.58 -0.70 -4.44
N TRP A 123 12.56 -0.66 -5.35
CA TRP A 123 12.82 -1.72 -6.33
C TRP A 123 13.93 -2.64 -5.82
N LEU A 124 13.69 -3.94 -5.85
CA LEU A 124 14.65 -4.96 -5.38
C LEU A 124 15.62 -5.41 -6.49
N GLY A 125 15.33 -5.09 -7.75
CA GLY A 125 16.25 -5.29 -8.87
C GLY A 125 16.30 -6.71 -9.43
N LYS A 126 15.30 -7.56 -9.17
CA LYS A 126 15.21 -8.89 -9.81
C LYS A 126 14.59 -8.81 -11.20
N ASP A 127 13.67 -7.88 -11.37
CA ASP A 127 12.92 -7.64 -12.60
C ASP A 127 13.29 -6.27 -13.20
N ASP A 128 12.94 -6.05 -14.46
CA ASP A 128 13.17 -4.77 -15.14
C ASP A 128 11.95 -3.86 -15.02
N VAL A 129 12.20 -2.58 -14.77
CA VAL A 129 11.17 -1.54 -14.77
C VAL A 129 11.62 -0.30 -15.52
N SER A 130 10.73 0.22 -16.34
CA SER A 130 10.78 1.59 -16.83
C SER A 130 9.68 2.41 -16.16
N LEU A 131 10.05 3.55 -15.58
CA LEU A 131 9.14 4.52 -15.00
C LEU A 131 9.25 5.84 -15.76
N ASN A 132 8.18 6.19 -16.47
CA ASN A 132 8.02 7.49 -17.12
C ASN A 132 7.38 8.48 -16.14
N PHE A 133 7.84 9.73 -16.17
CA PHE A 133 7.28 10.84 -15.40
C PHE A 133 7.65 12.16 -16.09
N SER A 134 6.76 13.16 -16.12
CA SER A 134 6.97 14.34 -16.97
C SER A 134 7.37 13.94 -18.41
N HIS A 135 8.54 14.39 -18.90
CA HIS A 135 9.17 13.96 -20.14
C HIS A 135 10.40 13.06 -19.93
N GLU A 136 10.60 12.58 -18.70
CA GLU A 136 11.77 11.84 -18.26
C GLU A 136 11.45 10.35 -18.10
N THR A 137 12.48 9.51 -18.25
CA THR A 137 12.37 8.05 -18.09
C THR A 137 13.47 7.54 -17.16
N ILE A 138 13.08 6.75 -16.17
CA ILE A 138 13.97 5.95 -15.33
C ILE A 138 13.93 4.51 -15.80
N SER A 139 15.10 3.92 -16.09
CA SER A 139 15.22 2.48 -16.39
C SER A 139 16.02 1.78 -15.30
N LEU A 140 15.43 0.79 -14.63
CA LEU A 140 16.05 0.07 -13.53
C LEU A 140 16.06 -1.43 -13.78
N ASN A 141 17.25 -2.00 -13.59
CA ASN A 141 17.54 -3.44 -13.60
C ASN A 141 18.29 -3.88 -12.33
N HIS A 142 18.37 -3.00 -11.33
CA HIS A 142 19.10 -3.17 -10.08
C HIS A 142 18.33 -2.52 -8.94
N ALA A 143 18.74 -2.81 -7.69
CA ALA A 143 18.03 -2.32 -6.52
C ALA A 143 18.20 -0.80 -6.34
N ALA A 144 17.08 -0.09 -6.20
CA ALA A 144 17.04 1.35 -5.96
C ALA A 144 15.82 1.72 -5.10
N HIS A 145 15.96 2.77 -4.29
CA HIS A 145 14.86 3.32 -3.51
C HIS A 145 14.85 4.82 -3.67
N PHE A 146 13.77 5.35 -4.22
CA PHE A 146 13.67 6.75 -4.61
C PHE A 146 12.22 7.25 -4.55
N ARG A 147 12.07 8.57 -4.59
CA ARG A 147 10.80 9.29 -4.64
C ARG A 147 10.77 10.15 -5.90
N VAL A 148 9.68 10.08 -6.64
CA VAL A 148 9.39 10.96 -7.78
C VAL A 148 8.15 11.76 -7.44
N ASP A 149 8.20 13.07 -7.62
CA ASP A 149 7.04 13.96 -7.60
C ASP A 149 6.97 14.68 -8.93
N THR A 150 5.82 14.67 -9.60
CA THR A 150 5.68 15.26 -10.92
C THR A 150 4.38 16.03 -11.07
N SER A 151 4.49 17.19 -11.70
CA SER A 151 3.40 18.09 -12.03
C SER A 151 3.56 18.57 -13.47
N ALA A 152 2.63 19.42 -13.93
CA ALA A 152 2.72 20.00 -15.27
C ALA A 152 3.83 21.06 -15.41
N GLN A 153 4.48 21.47 -14.30
CA GLN A 153 5.50 22.53 -14.30
C GLN A 153 6.88 22.04 -13.88
N VAL A 154 6.92 21.10 -12.94
CA VAL A 154 8.18 20.64 -12.34
C VAL A 154 8.08 19.17 -12.00
N ALA A 155 9.21 18.47 -12.11
CA ALA A 155 9.41 17.15 -11.53
C ALA A 155 10.60 17.13 -10.58
N ASP A 156 10.46 16.45 -9.45
CA ASP A 156 11.50 16.26 -8.44
C ASP A 156 11.76 14.77 -8.23
N LEU A 157 13.04 14.39 -8.26
CA LEU A 157 13.50 13.03 -7.99
C LEU A 157 14.49 13.04 -6.83
N ALA A 158 14.26 12.22 -5.81
CA ALA A 158 15.15 12.04 -4.68
C ALA A 158 15.53 10.57 -4.52
N VAL A 159 16.83 10.26 -4.47
CA VAL A 159 17.33 8.88 -4.41
C VAL A 159 17.81 8.54 -3.00
N PHE A 160 17.08 7.71 -2.27
CA PHE A 160 17.45 7.30 -0.91
C PHE A 160 18.53 6.20 -0.90
N LYS A 161 18.43 5.24 -1.82
CA LYS A 161 19.35 4.09 -1.96
C LYS A 161 19.59 3.76 -3.43
N GLY A 162 20.79 3.27 -3.73
CA GLY A 162 21.19 2.92 -5.10
C GLY A 162 21.59 4.14 -5.92
N ASN A 163 21.49 4.01 -7.23
CA ASN A 163 21.65 5.07 -8.21
C ASN A 163 20.48 4.96 -9.19
N VAL A 164 20.12 6.09 -9.79
CA VAL A 164 19.03 6.16 -10.77
C VAL A 164 19.53 6.94 -11.95
N ASP A 165 19.50 6.31 -13.13
CA ASP A 165 19.79 6.97 -14.40
C ASP A 165 18.47 7.45 -14.99
N VAL A 166 18.43 8.74 -15.30
CA VAL A 166 17.28 9.42 -15.92
C VAL A 166 17.66 9.82 -17.34
N GLU A 167 16.77 9.55 -18.28
CA GLU A 167 16.91 9.95 -19.68
C GLU A 167 15.71 10.78 -20.12
N GLY A 168 15.98 11.94 -20.69
CA GLY A 168 14.97 12.86 -21.21
C GLY A 168 15.54 13.89 -22.18
N PRO A 169 14.81 14.99 -22.46
CA PRO A 169 15.16 15.96 -23.50
C PRO A 169 16.52 16.65 -23.31
N SER A 170 16.95 16.83 -22.06
CA SER A 170 18.24 17.43 -21.72
C SER A 170 19.42 16.44 -21.76
N GLY A 171 19.16 15.16 -22.02
CA GLY A 171 20.13 14.08 -22.11
C GLY A 171 20.02 13.09 -20.94
N LYS A 172 21.13 12.39 -20.66
CA LYS A 172 21.21 11.42 -19.56
C LYS A 172 21.76 12.07 -18.30
N LEU A 173 21.12 11.82 -17.16
CA LEU A 173 21.53 12.28 -15.84
C LEU A 173 21.56 11.12 -14.84
N ALA A 174 22.74 10.85 -14.28
CA ALA A 174 22.90 9.89 -13.19
C ALA A 174 22.72 10.57 -11.83
N ILE A 175 21.82 10.05 -11.01
CA ILE A 175 21.52 10.57 -9.67
C ILE A 175 21.86 9.49 -8.64
N GLU A 176 22.90 9.75 -7.86
CA GLU A 176 23.37 8.83 -6.82
C GLU A 176 22.54 8.92 -5.54
N LYS A 177 22.70 7.92 -4.66
CA LYS A 177 22.14 7.95 -3.30
C LYS A 177 22.38 9.27 -2.58
N LYS A 178 21.39 9.69 -1.79
CA LYS A 178 21.35 10.91 -0.99
C LYS A 178 21.41 12.22 -1.82
N LYS A 179 21.23 12.13 -3.14
CA LYS A 179 21.09 13.28 -4.02
C LYS A 179 19.66 13.41 -4.52
N SER A 180 19.34 14.58 -5.04
CA SER A 180 18.09 14.85 -5.73
C SER A 180 18.34 15.64 -7.02
N ALA A 181 17.38 15.59 -7.94
CA ALA A 181 17.34 16.43 -9.10
C ALA A 181 15.94 17.03 -9.27
N THR A 182 15.90 18.29 -9.71
CA THR A 182 14.67 18.97 -10.15
C THR A 182 14.76 19.18 -11.65
N PHE A 183 13.66 18.93 -12.36
CA PHE A 183 13.51 19.11 -13.80
C PHE A 183 12.45 20.18 -14.05
N ASP A 184 12.86 21.27 -14.68
CA ASP A 184 11.96 22.39 -15.02
C ASP A 184 11.34 22.17 -16.40
N VAL A 185 10.05 21.82 -16.43
CA VAL A 185 9.32 21.49 -17.66
C VAL A 185 9.20 22.69 -18.59
N ALA A 186 9.20 23.91 -18.04
CA ALA A 186 9.10 25.14 -18.82
C ALA A 186 10.44 25.54 -19.48
N ASP A 187 11.57 25.07 -18.95
CA ASP A 187 12.92 25.31 -19.47
C ASP A 187 13.50 24.03 -20.12
N ASN A 188 12.71 23.37 -20.97
CA ASN A 188 13.10 22.17 -21.73
C ASN A 188 13.69 21.06 -20.84
N ASP A 189 13.04 20.81 -19.70
CA ASP A 189 13.43 19.82 -18.69
C ASP A 189 14.88 20.00 -18.22
N LYS A 190 15.33 21.26 -18.13
CA LYS A 190 16.64 21.56 -17.58
C LYS A 190 16.72 21.04 -16.16
N SER A 191 17.75 20.23 -15.92
CA SER A 191 17.95 19.56 -14.64
C SER A 191 18.86 20.36 -13.70
N ASN A 192 18.53 20.34 -12.41
CA ASN A 192 19.35 20.90 -11.33
C ASN A 192 19.62 19.82 -10.29
N LEU A 193 20.88 19.41 -10.17
CA LEU A 193 21.32 18.38 -9.21
C LEU A 193 21.66 19.01 -7.85
N SER A 194 21.12 18.43 -6.79
CA SER A 194 21.40 18.79 -5.40
C SER A 194 22.03 17.63 -4.64
N ASN A 195 23.04 17.94 -3.82
CA ASN A 195 23.67 17.00 -2.90
C ASN A 195 22.88 16.79 -1.60
N LYS A 196 21.61 17.21 -1.57
CA LYS A 196 20.70 17.09 -0.43
C LYS A 196 19.34 16.59 -0.92
N ILE A 197 18.65 15.87 -0.05
CA ILE A 197 17.25 15.50 -0.25
C ILE A 197 16.43 16.35 0.71
N GLN A 198 15.44 17.07 0.17
CA GLN A 198 14.43 17.71 0.99
C GLN A 198 13.44 16.65 1.50
N GLU A 199 13.26 16.60 2.81
CA GLU A 199 12.29 15.70 3.45
C GLU A 199 10.87 16.06 3.01
N ALA A 200 10.09 15.05 2.62
CA ALA A 200 8.67 15.19 2.33
C ALA A 200 7.82 14.57 3.45
N PRO A 201 6.57 15.05 3.66
CA PRO A 201 5.73 14.61 4.77
C PRO A 201 5.50 13.08 4.87
N LEU A 202 5.57 12.37 3.76
CA LEU A 202 5.29 10.93 3.68
C LEU A 202 6.54 10.04 3.61
N ASP A 203 7.74 10.62 3.79
CA ASP A 203 8.99 9.83 3.84
C ASP A 203 8.98 8.86 5.03
N SER A 204 8.36 9.25 6.15
CA SER A 204 8.16 8.40 7.32
C SER A 204 7.27 7.19 7.01
N TRP A 205 6.17 7.40 6.29
CA TRP A 205 5.25 6.33 5.88
C TRP A 205 5.94 5.32 4.95
N ASP A 206 6.71 5.80 3.97
CA ASP A 206 7.46 4.95 3.07
C ASP A 206 8.53 4.11 3.82
N LYS A 207 9.23 4.73 4.79
CA LYS A 207 10.17 4.03 5.66
C LYS A 207 9.50 2.97 6.53
N GLU A 208 8.36 3.28 7.14
CA GLU A 208 7.58 2.34 7.95
C GLU A 208 7.11 1.14 7.12
N ALA A 209 6.56 1.40 5.94
CA ALA A 209 6.11 0.36 5.04
C ALA A 209 7.26 -0.53 4.54
N THR A 210 8.40 0.06 4.16
CA THR A 210 9.60 -0.70 3.80
C THR A 210 10.10 -1.55 4.98
N SER A 211 10.14 -0.98 6.18
CA SER A 211 10.53 -1.70 7.40
C SER A 211 9.59 -2.87 7.72
N TYR A 212 8.29 -2.72 7.47
CA TYR A 212 7.31 -3.80 7.59
C TYR A 212 7.63 -4.96 6.65
N HIS A 213 7.88 -4.67 5.36
CA HIS A 213 8.26 -5.72 4.41
C HIS A 213 9.59 -6.38 4.81
N ASP A 214 10.61 -5.60 5.14
CA ASP A 214 11.91 -6.11 5.59
C ASP A 214 11.79 -6.99 6.84
N GLN A 215 10.90 -6.65 7.77
CA GLN A 215 10.69 -7.40 9.00
C GLN A 215 9.94 -8.72 8.75
N TYR A 216 8.84 -8.66 8.01
CA TYR A 216 7.89 -9.77 7.91
C TYR A 216 8.06 -10.62 6.64
N ALA A 217 8.80 -10.19 5.63
CA ALA A 217 9.15 -11.04 4.48
C ALA A 217 10.36 -11.95 4.76
N LYS A 218 10.98 -11.86 5.95
CA LYS A 218 12.11 -12.72 6.32
C LYS A 218 11.70 -14.19 6.29
N ASN A 219 12.59 -15.04 5.77
CA ASN A 219 12.39 -16.48 5.65
C ASN A 219 11.13 -16.86 4.84
N ASN A 220 10.77 -16.03 3.86
CA ASN A 220 9.72 -16.37 2.92
C ASN A 220 10.14 -17.59 2.09
N ASN A 221 9.34 -18.65 2.16
CA ASN A 221 9.56 -19.91 1.46
C ASN A 221 8.74 -20.01 0.16
N SER A 222 8.02 -18.95 -0.22
CA SER A 222 7.37 -18.84 -1.53
C SER A 222 8.38 -18.38 -2.60
N PRO A 223 8.23 -18.80 -3.87
CA PRO A 223 9.00 -18.23 -4.97
C PRO A 223 8.67 -16.75 -5.25
N TYR A 224 7.67 -16.18 -4.57
CA TYR A 224 7.24 -14.79 -4.74
C TYR A 224 7.43 -13.98 -3.47
N GLY A 225 7.84 -12.72 -3.61
CA GLY A 225 7.97 -11.77 -2.50
C GLY A 225 6.63 -11.20 -2.01
N TYR A 226 5.66 -11.02 -2.90
CA TYR A 226 4.39 -10.38 -2.56
C TYR A 226 3.51 -11.14 -1.55
N GLY A 227 2.85 -10.42 -0.66
CA GLY A 227 1.91 -10.97 0.32
C GLY A 227 2.53 -11.81 1.44
N ALA A 228 3.81 -12.19 1.36
CA ALA A 228 4.48 -13.00 2.38
C ALA A 228 4.57 -12.27 3.73
N SER A 229 4.84 -10.97 3.70
CA SER A 229 4.84 -10.11 4.89
C SER A 229 3.49 -10.17 5.61
N ASP A 230 2.38 -10.16 4.87
CA ASP A 230 1.05 -10.18 5.46
C ASP A 230 0.70 -11.55 6.06
N LEU A 231 1.11 -12.66 5.42
CA LEU A 231 0.95 -13.98 6.01
C LEU A 231 1.71 -14.13 7.33
N ASN A 232 2.93 -13.59 7.39
CA ASN A 232 3.77 -13.65 8.58
C ASN A 232 3.31 -12.70 9.69
N TYR A 233 2.58 -11.63 9.34
CA TYR A 233 2.05 -10.68 10.31
C TYR A 233 0.68 -11.11 10.87
N TYR A 234 -0.25 -11.50 9.99
CA TYR A 234 -1.65 -11.73 10.34
C TYR A 234 -2.01 -13.18 10.68
N GLY A 235 -1.06 -14.11 10.67
CA GLY A 235 -1.34 -15.50 11.00
C GLY A 235 -0.10 -16.29 11.37
N ALA A 236 -0.26 -17.60 11.45
CA ALA A 236 0.80 -18.52 11.81
C ALA A 236 0.75 -19.79 10.97
N TYR A 237 1.93 -20.30 10.62
CA TYR A 237 2.12 -21.64 10.09
C TYR A 237 2.23 -22.65 11.23
N GLN A 238 1.62 -23.82 11.06
CA GLN A 238 1.73 -24.96 11.97
C GLN A 238 1.69 -26.28 11.19
N ASN A 239 2.42 -27.28 11.67
CA ASN A 239 2.37 -28.63 11.11
C ASN A 239 1.18 -29.38 11.72
N VAL A 240 0.18 -29.67 10.90
CA VAL A 240 -1.05 -30.36 11.30
C VAL A 240 -0.96 -31.83 10.87
N PRO A 241 -1.09 -32.79 11.80
CA PRO A 241 -1.07 -34.22 11.48
C PRO A 241 -2.08 -34.58 10.39
N GLY A 242 -1.61 -35.22 9.32
CA GLY A 242 -2.44 -35.60 8.18
C GLY A 242 -2.65 -34.52 7.10
N TYR A 243 -2.25 -33.26 7.35
CA TYR A 243 -2.38 -32.15 6.39
C TYR A 243 -1.03 -31.53 6.01
N GLY A 244 -0.01 -31.64 6.88
CA GLY A 244 1.30 -31.03 6.68
C GLY A 244 1.34 -29.59 7.18
N THR A 245 2.17 -28.74 6.58
CA THR A 245 2.29 -27.33 6.96
C THR A 245 1.05 -26.56 6.49
N MET A 246 0.31 -26.02 7.45
CA MET A 246 -0.92 -25.26 7.23
C MET A 246 -0.77 -23.87 7.84
N TRP A 247 -1.32 -22.85 7.20
CA TRP A 247 -1.40 -21.50 7.72
C TRP A 247 -2.80 -21.19 8.22
N GLN A 248 -2.91 -20.49 9.35
CA GLN A 248 -4.19 -20.02 9.86
C GLN A 248 -4.12 -18.51 10.15
N PRO A 249 -5.12 -17.73 9.68
CA PRO A 249 -5.21 -16.33 10.08
C PRO A 249 -5.51 -16.22 11.57
N TYR A 250 -5.01 -15.17 12.20
CA TYR A 250 -5.44 -14.79 13.54
C TYR A 250 -6.86 -14.24 13.51
N PHE A 251 -7.52 -14.24 14.68
CA PHE A 251 -8.85 -13.69 14.91
C PHE A 251 -9.95 -14.38 14.10
N THR A 252 -9.75 -15.65 13.74
CA THR A 252 -10.84 -16.51 13.26
C THR A 252 -11.83 -16.79 14.38
N GLY A 253 -13.05 -17.19 14.03
CA GLY A 253 -14.10 -17.48 15.00
C GLY A 253 -15.11 -18.47 14.45
N VAL A 254 -16.03 -18.91 15.31
CA VAL A 254 -17.14 -19.76 14.88
C VAL A 254 -17.96 -19.02 13.82
N GLY A 255 -18.30 -19.72 12.73
CA GLY A 255 -19.03 -19.14 11.60
C GLY A 255 -18.16 -18.31 10.66
N TRP A 256 -16.86 -18.17 10.93
CA TRP A 256 -15.93 -17.59 9.97
C TRP A 256 -15.60 -18.59 8.85
N ASP A 257 -15.64 -18.12 7.60
CA ASP A 257 -15.11 -18.77 6.41
C ASP A 257 -14.32 -17.73 5.59
N PRO A 258 -13.29 -18.16 4.83
CA PRO A 258 -12.41 -17.24 4.10
C PRO A 258 -13.12 -16.49 2.96
N PHE A 259 -14.30 -16.90 2.51
CA PHE A 259 -14.91 -16.36 1.28
C PHE A 259 -16.01 -15.33 1.56
N MET A 260 -16.36 -15.10 2.82
CA MET A 260 -17.47 -14.21 3.18
C MET A 260 -17.22 -12.71 2.95
N ASN A 261 -15.96 -12.27 2.80
CA ASN A 261 -15.60 -10.86 2.66
C ASN A 261 -14.61 -10.67 1.51
N GLY A 262 -15.06 -10.04 0.43
CA GLY A 262 -14.27 -9.81 -0.78
C GLY A 262 -15.12 -9.22 -1.89
N ALA A 263 -14.64 -9.26 -3.13
CA ALA A 263 -15.43 -8.85 -4.27
C ALA A 263 -15.04 -9.62 -5.53
N TRP A 264 -16.01 -9.75 -6.42
CA TRP A 264 -15.78 -10.17 -7.79
C TRP A 264 -15.46 -8.97 -8.67
N GLY A 265 -14.34 -9.02 -9.37
CA GLY A 265 -13.98 -8.05 -10.41
C GLY A 265 -13.85 -8.73 -11.77
N PHE A 266 -14.39 -8.10 -12.80
CA PHE A 266 -14.11 -8.51 -14.18
C PHE A 266 -12.81 -7.86 -14.67
N TYR A 267 -11.94 -8.67 -15.29
CA TYR A 267 -10.66 -8.27 -15.84
C TYR A 267 -10.60 -8.68 -17.32
N PRO A 268 -10.49 -7.74 -18.27
CA PRO A 268 -10.39 -8.05 -19.69
C PRO A 268 -9.22 -9.00 -19.97
N GLY A 269 -9.47 -10.08 -20.70
CA GLY A 269 -8.47 -11.13 -20.99
C GLY A 269 -8.33 -12.21 -19.90
N TYR A 270 -8.83 -11.97 -18.69
CA TYR A 270 -8.71 -12.91 -17.57
C TYR A 270 -10.05 -13.41 -17.02
N GLY A 271 -11.14 -12.71 -17.31
CA GLY A 271 -12.47 -13.01 -16.80
C GLY A 271 -12.68 -12.54 -15.36
N TYR A 272 -13.54 -13.24 -14.62
CA TYR A 272 -13.86 -12.87 -13.24
C TYR A 272 -12.81 -13.37 -12.27
N MET A 273 -12.30 -12.46 -11.43
CA MET A 273 -11.40 -12.76 -10.33
C MET A 273 -12.07 -12.42 -9.00
N PHE A 274 -11.92 -13.28 -8.00
CA PHE A 274 -12.35 -12.97 -6.64
C PHE A 274 -11.19 -12.36 -5.85
N ALA A 275 -11.35 -11.16 -5.31
CA ALA A 275 -10.36 -10.49 -4.47
C ALA A 275 -10.83 -10.48 -3.01
N SER A 276 -9.94 -10.89 -2.10
CA SER A 276 -10.20 -10.92 -0.66
C SER A 276 -10.16 -9.53 -0.05
N ALA A 277 -11.08 -9.21 0.85
CA ALA A 277 -11.00 -7.99 1.64
C ALA A 277 -10.11 -8.13 2.90
N TYR A 278 -9.58 -9.34 3.17
CA TYR A 278 -8.69 -9.58 4.30
C TYR A 278 -7.26 -9.11 3.98
N PRO A 279 -6.53 -8.48 4.92
CA PRO A 279 -5.24 -7.86 4.60
C PRO A 279 -4.13 -8.85 4.20
N TRP A 280 -4.29 -10.12 4.54
CA TRP A 280 -3.40 -11.23 4.17
C TRP A 280 -3.85 -12.01 2.93
N GLY A 281 -5.00 -11.62 2.35
CA GLY A 281 -5.76 -12.41 1.39
C GLY A 281 -5.21 -12.46 -0.03
N TRP A 282 -3.97 -12.01 -0.30
CA TRP A 282 -3.40 -12.16 -1.64
C TRP A 282 -3.04 -13.62 -1.93
N MET A 283 -2.01 -14.15 -1.26
CA MET A 283 -1.47 -15.47 -1.58
C MET A 283 -2.49 -16.60 -1.42
N PRO A 284 -3.30 -16.66 -0.34
CA PRO A 284 -4.25 -17.75 -0.16
C PRO A 284 -5.42 -17.77 -1.14
N TYR A 285 -5.56 -16.73 -1.98
CA TYR A 285 -6.63 -16.62 -2.97
C TYR A 285 -6.14 -16.83 -4.39
N ARG A 286 -4.82 -16.92 -4.58
CA ARG A 286 -4.16 -17.19 -5.87
C ARG A 286 -3.44 -18.52 -5.90
N TYR A 287 -3.06 -19.05 -4.74
CA TYR A 287 -2.25 -20.26 -4.60
C TYR A 287 -2.77 -21.16 -3.50
N GLY A 288 -2.25 -22.39 -3.48
CA GLY A 288 -2.57 -23.37 -2.45
C GLY A 288 -4.04 -23.78 -2.43
N ASN A 289 -4.50 -24.21 -1.26
CA ASN A 289 -5.85 -24.73 -1.08
C ASN A 289 -6.37 -24.48 0.34
N TRP A 290 -7.61 -24.00 0.46
CA TRP A 290 -8.29 -23.87 1.75
C TRP A 290 -8.92 -25.20 2.18
N MET A 291 -8.76 -25.55 3.45
CA MET A 291 -9.32 -26.76 4.04
C MET A 291 -9.92 -26.45 5.40
N PHE A 292 -11.05 -27.09 5.71
CA PHE A 292 -11.61 -27.04 7.05
C PHE A 292 -11.05 -28.20 7.88
N VAL A 293 -10.21 -27.87 8.86
CA VAL A 293 -9.58 -28.85 9.75
C VAL A 293 -10.43 -29.00 11.02
N PRO A 294 -10.87 -30.21 11.38
CA PRO A 294 -11.67 -30.44 12.59
C PRO A 294 -11.02 -29.85 13.84
N ASN A 295 -11.82 -29.18 14.68
CA ASN A 295 -11.40 -28.50 15.92
C ASN A 295 -10.43 -27.32 15.75
N MET A 296 -9.94 -27.04 14.54
CA MET A 296 -9.07 -25.90 14.26
C MET A 296 -9.76 -24.85 13.38
N GLY A 297 -10.69 -25.25 12.52
CA GLY A 297 -11.41 -24.37 11.60
C GLY A 297 -10.75 -24.30 10.23
N TRP A 298 -10.99 -23.20 9.50
CA TRP A 298 -10.40 -22.99 8.18
C TRP A 298 -8.91 -22.71 8.27
N MET A 299 -8.14 -23.43 7.46
CA MET A 299 -6.70 -23.29 7.32
C MET A 299 -6.32 -23.37 5.84
N TRP A 300 -5.26 -22.66 5.47
CA TRP A 300 -4.73 -22.65 4.11
C TRP A 300 -3.50 -23.53 4.01
N GLN A 301 -3.48 -24.45 3.05
CA GLN A 301 -2.32 -25.24 2.70
C GLN A 301 -1.54 -24.53 1.58
N PRO A 302 -0.29 -24.07 1.82
CA PRO A 302 0.54 -23.47 0.79
C PRO A 302 0.93 -24.48 -0.29
N GLY A 303 1.15 -24.00 -1.52
CA GLY A 303 1.59 -24.82 -2.64
C GLY A 303 1.04 -24.33 -3.96
N MET A 304 1.19 -25.13 -5.03
CA MET A 304 0.70 -24.80 -6.37
C MET A 304 1.22 -23.46 -6.88
N TRP A 305 2.47 -23.11 -6.54
CA TRP A 305 3.07 -21.82 -6.87
C TRP A 305 3.18 -21.53 -8.37
N ASN A 306 3.07 -22.56 -9.21
CA ASN A 306 3.04 -22.46 -10.66
C ASN A 306 1.61 -22.40 -11.24
N SER A 307 0.57 -22.37 -10.40
CA SER A 307 -0.84 -22.41 -10.81
C SER A 307 -1.62 -21.26 -10.17
N TRP A 308 -1.37 -20.04 -10.63
CA TRP A 308 -2.13 -18.86 -10.22
C TRP A 308 -3.61 -19.02 -10.61
N VAL A 309 -4.55 -18.77 -9.70
CA VAL A 309 -5.98 -18.91 -9.97
C VAL A 309 -6.79 -17.63 -9.75
N ASN A 310 -7.75 -17.41 -10.65
CA ASN A 310 -8.75 -16.33 -10.56
C ASN A 310 -9.68 -16.48 -9.34
N VAL A 311 -9.94 -17.72 -8.92
CA VAL A 311 -10.88 -18.08 -7.85
C VAL A 311 -10.14 -18.96 -6.84
N PRO A 312 -10.20 -18.65 -5.53
CA PRO A 312 -9.54 -19.47 -4.52
C PRO A 312 -10.01 -20.92 -4.57
N ARG A 313 -9.07 -21.86 -4.38
CA ARG A 313 -9.36 -23.28 -4.25
C ARG A 313 -9.69 -23.62 -2.82
N TYR A 314 -10.64 -24.53 -2.64
CA TYR A 314 -10.91 -25.14 -1.35
C TYR A 314 -11.37 -26.59 -1.50
N THR A 315 -11.10 -27.40 -0.49
CA THR A 315 -11.67 -28.74 -0.37
C THR A 315 -13.07 -28.65 0.23
N PRO A 316 -14.12 -29.13 -0.46
CA PRO A 316 -15.47 -29.15 0.07
C PRO A 316 -15.57 -29.89 1.41
N THR A 317 -16.45 -29.42 2.28
CA THR A 317 -16.69 -30.00 3.61
C THR A 317 -18.17 -29.93 3.94
N THR A 318 -18.67 -30.92 4.68
CA THR A 318 -20.03 -30.93 5.24
C THR A 318 -20.08 -30.37 6.66
N LEU A 319 -18.91 -30.07 7.27
CA LEU A 319 -18.80 -29.66 8.67
C LEU A 319 -19.20 -28.20 8.91
N THR A 320 -19.20 -27.38 7.86
CA THR A 320 -19.61 -25.97 7.93
C THR A 320 -20.23 -25.54 6.62
N ARG A 321 -21.12 -24.54 6.68
CA ARG A 321 -21.51 -23.79 5.48
C ARG A 321 -20.32 -22.95 5.02
N VAL A 322 -20.23 -22.77 3.71
CA VAL A 322 -19.18 -22.02 3.03
C VAL A 322 -19.85 -20.96 2.19
N THR A 323 -19.33 -19.74 2.21
CA THR A 323 -19.82 -18.70 1.30
C THR A 323 -19.56 -19.15 -0.14
N ALA A 324 -20.61 -19.15 -0.97
CA ALA A 324 -20.52 -19.62 -2.33
C ALA A 324 -19.67 -18.67 -3.18
N LEU A 325 -18.60 -19.21 -3.78
CA LEU A 325 -17.75 -18.51 -4.73
C LEU A 325 -18.36 -18.60 -6.14
N THR A 326 -19.54 -18.03 -6.30
CA THR A 326 -20.21 -17.97 -7.60
C THR A 326 -19.91 -16.62 -8.27
N PRO A 327 -19.28 -16.60 -9.46
CA PRO A 327 -19.05 -15.36 -10.18
C PRO A 327 -20.37 -14.70 -10.58
N PRO A 328 -20.40 -13.36 -10.77
CA PRO A 328 -21.58 -12.65 -11.23
C PRO A 328 -22.08 -13.13 -12.60
N THR A 329 -23.32 -12.77 -12.94
CA THR A 329 -23.89 -13.02 -14.26
C THR A 329 -22.98 -12.50 -15.37
N ALA A 330 -22.81 -13.28 -16.44
CA ALA A 330 -22.02 -12.90 -17.60
C ALA A 330 -22.41 -11.49 -18.11
N GLY A 331 -21.41 -10.65 -18.39
CA GLY A 331 -21.60 -9.25 -18.78
C GLY A 331 -21.54 -8.23 -17.62
N THR A 332 -21.51 -8.69 -16.36
CA THR A 332 -21.27 -7.79 -15.21
C THR A 332 -19.81 -7.37 -15.17
N VAL A 333 -19.52 -6.12 -15.51
CA VAL A 333 -18.13 -5.63 -15.63
C VAL A 333 -17.67 -4.78 -14.45
N ARG A 334 -18.61 -4.24 -13.65
CA ARG A 334 -18.33 -3.53 -12.40
C ARG A 334 -18.00 -4.49 -11.26
N THR A 335 -17.26 -4.02 -10.27
CA THR A 335 -16.96 -4.80 -9.06
C THR A 335 -18.24 -5.10 -8.26
N VAL A 336 -18.39 -6.37 -7.85
CA VAL A 336 -19.54 -6.86 -7.05
C VAL A 336 -19.03 -7.36 -5.70
N THR A 337 -19.38 -6.65 -4.63
CA THR A 337 -18.93 -6.96 -3.27
C THR A 337 -19.67 -8.17 -2.67
N VAL A 338 -18.94 -8.99 -1.93
CA VAL A 338 -19.43 -10.09 -1.11
C VAL A 338 -19.11 -9.75 0.35
N GLY A 339 -20.14 -9.64 1.19
CA GLY A 339 -20.03 -9.28 2.59
C GLY A 339 -19.43 -7.88 2.84
N ARG A 340 -18.53 -7.79 3.82
CA ARG A 340 -17.90 -6.54 4.24
C ARG A 340 -16.61 -6.30 3.45
N VAL A 341 -16.64 -5.27 2.63
CA VAL A 341 -15.45 -4.72 1.98
C VAL A 341 -15.29 -3.29 2.46
N SER A 342 -14.15 -2.98 3.11
CA SER A 342 -13.82 -1.60 3.45
C SER A 342 -13.05 -0.99 2.29
N THR A 343 -13.69 -0.11 1.52
CA THR A 343 -13.05 0.71 0.47
C THR A 343 -12.30 1.91 1.06
N THR A 344 -12.63 2.28 2.30
CA THR A 344 -11.96 3.33 3.07
C THR A 344 -11.66 2.80 4.48
N SER A 345 -10.40 2.65 4.86
CA SER A 345 -10.04 2.54 6.28
C SER A 345 -10.14 3.92 6.92
N PRO A 346 -11.11 4.21 7.82
CA PRO A 346 -11.11 5.46 8.53
C PRO A 346 -9.92 5.49 9.52
N MET A 347 -9.21 6.61 9.56
CA MET A 347 -8.19 6.90 10.57
C MET A 347 -8.88 7.03 11.93
N MET A 348 -9.01 5.94 12.69
CA MET A 348 -9.70 5.96 13.99
C MET A 348 -8.81 5.41 15.09
N ALA A 349 -8.83 6.11 16.23
CA ALA A 349 -7.89 6.01 17.34
C ALA A 349 -8.13 4.83 18.31
N SER A 350 -9.18 4.03 18.11
CA SER A 350 -9.41 2.80 18.86
C SER A 350 -10.28 1.84 18.04
N ARG A 351 -9.87 0.57 17.99
CA ARG A 351 -10.66 -0.51 17.38
C ARG A 351 -10.77 -1.66 18.35
N SER A 352 -11.98 -2.15 18.60
CA SER A 352 -12.18 -3.48 19.17
C SER A 352 -11.94 -4.52 18.08
N VAL A 353 -11.02 -5.46 18.29
CA VAL A 353 -10.86 -6.65 17.45
C VAL A 353 -11.74 -7.75 18.01
N THR A 354 -12.48 -8.44 17.15
CA THR A 354 -13.41 -9.50 17.53
C THR A 354 -13.04 -10.81 16.87
N ALA A 355 -13.41 -11.93 17.50
CA ALA A 355 -13.33 -13.24 16.88
C ALA A 355 -14.21 -13.28 15.62
N GLY A 356 -13.68 -13.87 14.54
CA GLY A 356 -14.31 -13.89 13.22
C GLY A 356 -13.97 -12.67 12.33
N SER A 357 -13.24 -11.68 12.85
CA SER A 357 -12.71 -10.57 12.02
C SER A 357 -11.60 -11.01 11.08
N ALA A 358 -10.90 -12.09 11.40
CA ALA A 358 -9.73 -12.60 10.69
C ALA A 358 -8.71 -11.49 10.31
N GLY A 359 -8.44 -10.59 11.25
CA GLY A 359 -7.51 -9.47 11.07
C GLY A 359 -8.08 -8.25 10.32
N MET A 360 -9.33 -8.30 9.84
CA MET A 360 -9.96 -7.13 9.23
C MET A 360 -9.97 -5.95 10.19
N GLY A 361 -9.53 -4.81 9.66
CA GLY A 361 -9.52 -3.57 10.42
C GLY A 361 -8.28 -3.33 11.27
N ILE A 362 -7.35 -4.28 11.32
CA ILE A 362 -6.04 -4.07 11.93
C ILE A 362 -5.11 -3.54 10.84
N PRO A 363 -4.62 -2.29 10.91
CA PRO A 363 -3.63 -1.81 9.95
C PRO A 363 -2.33 -2.60 10.08
N ARG A 364 -1.66 -2.88 8.96
CA ARG A 364 -0.40 -3.61 8.95
C ARG A 364 0.65 -2.88 9.79
N GLY A 365 1.43 -3.63 10.58
CA GLY A 365 2.46 -3.08 11.46
C GLY A 365 1.95 -2.26 12.67
N SER A 366 0.64 -2.09 12.86
CA SER A 366 0.09 -1.25 13.94
C SER A 366 0.22 -1.86 15.35
N VAL A 367 0.42 -3.18 15.43
CA VAL A 367 0.58 -3.94 16.68
C VAL A 367 1.76 -4.90 16.54
N ASN A 368 2.70 -4.87 17.49
CA ASN A 368 3.93 -5.66 17.42
C ASN A 368 3.76 -7.16 17.72
N ASN A 369 2.72 -7.55 18.45
CA ASN A 369 2.49 -8.94 18.85
C ASN A 369 1.03 -9.36 18.63
N LEU A 370 0.65 -9.52 17.35
CA LEU A 370 -0.70 -9.95 16.98
C LEU A 370 -1.06 -11.31 17.57
N ASN A 371 -0.09 -12.21 17.74
CA ASN A 371 -0.36 -13.54 18.31
C ASN A 371 -0.84 -13.44 19.77
N HIS A 372 -0.24 -12.57 20.58
CA HIS A 372 -0.72 -12.34 21.95
C HIS A 372 -2.16 -11.79 21.96
N LEU A 373 -2.45 -10.81 21.09
CA LEU A 373 -3.81 -10.27 20.95
C LEU A 373 -4.80 -11.34 20.46
N ASN A 374 -4.38 -12.21 19.55
CA ASN A 374 -5.16 -13.34 19.06
C ASN A 374 -5.54 -14.29 20.20
N HIS A 375 -4.60 -14.66 21.07
CA HIS A 375 -4.89 -15.47 22.24
C HIS A 375 -5.84 -14.81 23.22
N GLN A 376 -5.75 -13.48 23.39
CA GLN A 376 -6.71 -12.74 24.20
C GLN A 376 -8.12 -12.82 23.60
N VAL A 377 -8.28 -12.47 22.32
CA VAL A 377 -9.56 -12.54 21.60
C VAL A 377 -10.14 -13.95 21.60
N ALA A 378 -9.31 -14.99 21.49
CA ALA A 378 -9.77 -16.38 21.57
C ALA A 378 -10.37 -16.73 22.95
N ARG A 379 -9.92 -16.08 24.04
CA ARG A 379 -10.45 -16.29 25.40
C ARG A 379 -11.66 -15.43 25.71
N THR A 380 -11.67 -14.18 25.25
CA THR A 380 -12.66 -13.16 25.66
C THR A 380 -13.67 -12.81 24.56
N GLY A 381 -13.50 -13.35 23.34
CA GLY A 381 -14.30 -13.03 22.16
C GLY A 381 -13.94 -11.69 21.49
N SER A 382 -13.35 -10.76 22.24
CA SER A 382 -12.90 -9.46 21.73
C SER A 382 -11.79 -8.83 22.59
N ALA A 383 -11.05 -7.89 22.01
CA ALA A 383 -10.04 -7.11 22.71
C ALA A 383 -9.95 -5.69 22.14
N GLU A 384 -9.73 -4.70 22.98
CA GLU A 384 -9.45 -3.34 22.51
C GLU A 384 -8.02 -3.24 21.99
N MET A 385 -7.88 -2.65 20.82
CA MET A 385 -6.61 -2.25 20.23
C MET A 385 -6.45 -0.75 20.37
N ARG A 386 -5.34 -0.35 20.98
CA ARG A 386 -4.78 0.99 20.80
C ARG A 386 -3.80 0.90 19.63
N PRO A 387 -4.18 1.33 18.41
CA PRO A 387 -3.24 1.35 17.31
C PRO A 387 -2.05 2.25 17.67
N ALA A 388 -0.85 1.90 17.22
CA ALA A 388 0.24 2.85 17.19
C ALA A 388 -0.23 4.13 16.46
N PRO A 389 0.14 5.35 16.93
CA PRO A 389 -0.27 6.58 16.27
C PRO A 389 0.18 6.55 14.81
N GLN A 390 -0.77 6.36 13.90
CA GLN A 390 -0.54 6.58 12.48
C GLN A 390 -0.87 8.05 12.19
N PHE A 391 0.14 8.78 11.72
CA PHE A 391 0.25 10.24 11.58
C PHE A 391 0.61 11.01 12.84
N GLY A 392 1.89 11.42 12.91
CA GLY A 392 2.21 12.77 13.36
C GLY A 392 1.80 13.74 12.27
N ALA A 393 0.58 14.28 12.36
CA ALA A 393 0.37 15.62 11.82
C ALA A 393 1.23 16.52 12.70
N THR A 394 2.42 16.91 12.23
CA THR A 394 3.10 18.07 12.82
C THR A 394 2.08 19.20 12.74
N PRO A 395 1.68 19.83 13.86
CA PRO A 395 0.83 21.00 13.78
C PRO A 395 1.55 21.99 12.88
N ALA A 396 0.87 22.48 11.84
CA ALA A 396 1.37 23.57 11.01
C ALA A 396 2.03 24.59 11.94
N ALA A 397 3.33 24.85 11.73
CA ALA A 397 4.06 25.83 12.47
C ALA A 397 3.22 27.12 12.44
N ARG A 398 2.75 27.54 13.62
CA ARG A 398 2.10 28.83 13.81
C ARG A 398 3.04 29.86 13.18
N SER A 399 2.67 30.40 12.04
CA SER A 399 3.34 31.56 11.47
C SER A 399 3.15 32.70 12.46
N GLN A 400 4.11 32.88 13.36
CA GLN A 400 4.28 34.17 14.03
C GLN A 400 4.73 35.13 12.94
N SER A 401 3.78 35.79 12.31
CA SER A 401 4.04 37.00 11.56
C SER A 401 4.60 38.02 12.53
N SER A 402 5.92 38.19 12.53
CA SER A 402 6.61 39.33 13.09
C SER A 402 6.23 40.56 12.26
N ALA A 403 5.12 41.20 12.62
CA ALA A 403 4.83 42.55 12.16
C ALA A 403 5.74 43.52 12.94
N SER A 404 6.90 43.81 12.35
CA SER A 404 7.73 44.94 12.72
C SER A 404 6.96 46.24 12.42
N ARG A 405 6.30 46.79 13.44
CA ARG A 405 5.83 48.18 13.40
C ARG A 405 6.95 49.08 13.91
N SER A 406 7.66 49.68 12.98
CA SER A 406 8.38 50.93 13.19
C SER A 406 7.39 52.04 13.54
N GLN A 407 7.54 52.65 14.71
CA GLN A 407 6.96 53.97 14.98
C GLN A 407 8.05 54.89 15.51
N SER A 408 8.40 55.82 14.64
CA SER A 408 9.21 57.01 14.88
C SER A 408 8.44 58.05 15.68
N SER A 409 9.11 58.62 16.68
CA SER A 409 9.11 60.04 17.10
C SER A 409 7.86 60.91 16.94
N GLY A 410 7.44 61.52 18.06
CA GLY A 410 6.63 62.75 18.05
C GLY A 410 6.03 63.05 19.41
N GLY A 411 6.63 63.98 20.16
CA GLY A 411 6.15 64.39 21.47
C GLY A 411 4.90 65.26 21.41
N TYR A 412 4.17 65.35 22.52
CA TYR A 412 3.54 66.58 23.04
C TYR A 412 2.91 66.27 24.42
N ALA A 413 3.20 67.12 25.40
CA ALA A 413 2.49 67.17 26.68
C ALA A 413 1.31 68.16 26.58
N PRO A 414 0.29 68.02 27.44
CA PRO A 414 -0.09 69.16 28.27
C PRO A 414 -0.51 68.79 29.70
N SER A 415 -0.76 69.84 30.48
CA SER A 415 -0.74 69.95 31.94
C SER A 415 -2.12 70.11 32.61
N ARG A 416 -2.14 69.92 33.95
CA ARG A 416 -2.91 70.60 35.04
C ARG A 416 -3.95 69.80 35.87
N GLY A 417 -3.84 70.00 37.20
CA GLY A 417 -4.92 69.95 38.24
C GLY A 417 -4.56 69.13 39.50
N SER A 418 -3.97 69.70 40.57
CA SER A 418 -4.58 70.07 41.91
C SER A 418 -5.36 68.94 42.62
N SER A 419 -5.16 68.52 43.89
CA SER A 419 -5.02 69.25 45.17
C SER A 419 -4.66 68.32 46.37
N MET A 420 -4.09 68.91 47.44
CA MET A 420 -3.70 68.41 48.80
C MET A 420 -4.88 68.22 49.81
N PRO A 421 -4.74 68.01 51.17
CA PRO A 421 -3.73 67.37 52.07
C PRO A 421 -4.32 66.52 53.28
N SER A 422 -3.45 66.17 54.26
CA SER A 422 -3.64 65.94 55.73
C SER A 422 -3.51 64.48 56.22
N SER A 423 -3.00 64.09 57.41
CA SER A 423 -2.22 64.69 58.53
C SER A 423 -1.96 63.61 59.61
N ALA A 424 -0.91 63.78 60.44
CA ALA A 424 -0.66 63.24 61.81
C ALA A 424 -0.45 61.71 62.00
N GLY A 425 0.37 61.19 62.93
CA GLY A 425 1.28 61.72 63.97
C GLY A 425 1.76 60.57 64.89
N HIS A 426 2.89 60.76 65.61
CA HIS A 426 3.25 60.25 66.97
C HIS A 426 3.30 58.70 67.22
N SER A 427 4.21 58.03 67.95
CA SER A 427 5.27 58.32 68.95
C SER A 427 6.15 57.06 69.13
N ALA A 428 7.37 57.22 69.69
CA ALA A 428 8.24 56.14 70.23
C ALA A 428 7.98 55.94 71.76
N PRO A 429 8.80 55.27 72.62
CA PRO A 429 10.06 54.48 72.45
C PRO A 429 10.25 53.25 73.42
N VAL A 430 11.51 52.77 73.53
CA VAL A 430 12.21 51.99 74.63
C VAL A 430 12.16 50.46 74.51
N GLY A 431 13.22 49.64 74.67
CA GLY A 431 14.66 49.80 74.96
C GLY A 431 15.33 48.42 75.23
N HIS A 432 16.67 48.33 75.15
CA HIS A 432 17.66 47.36 75.73
C HIS A 432 17.42 45.82 75.55
N THR A 433 18.37 44.87 75.41
CA THR A 433 19.83 44.73 75.59
C THR A 433 20.24 43.32 75.07
N SER A 434 21.51 43.16 74.62
CA SER A 434 22.48 42.02 74.74
C SER A 434 21.98 40.55 74.65
N SER A 435 22.65 39.51 74.14
CA SER A 435 24.06 39.17 73.87
C SER A 435 24.12 37.70 73.38
N GLY A 436 25.18 37.31 72.66
CA GLY A 436 25.78 35.97 72.76
C GLY A 436 25.41 34.93 71.68
N GLY A 437 26.39 34.54 70.85
CA GLY A 437 26.42 33.24 70.16
C GLY A 437 26.89 32.13 71.12
N PRO A 438 27.56 31.03 70.68
CA PRO A 438 27.80 30.49 69.33
C PRO A 438 27.55 28.95 69.27
N VAL A 439 28.24 28.24 68.35
CA VAL A 439 28.68 26.80 68.38
C VAL A 439 27.98 25.86 67.38
N HIS A 440 28.64 25.57 66.25
CA HIS A 440 29.28 24.29 65.84
C HIS A 440 28.27 23.25 65.27
N HIS A 441 28.57 22.39 64.30
CA HIS A 441 29.83 21.90 63.74
C HIS A 441 29.58 21.43 62.30
#